data_AF-A0A6P7SSM6-F1
#
_entry.id   AF-A0A6P7SSM6-F1
#
_cell.length_a   1.000
_cell.length_b   1.000
_cell.length_c   1.000
_cell.angle_alpha   90.00
_cell.angle_beta   90.00
_cell.angle_gamma   90.00
#
_symmetry.space_group_name_H-M   'P 1'
#
loop_
_entity.id
_entity.type
_entity.pdbx_description
1 polymer ?
#
loop_
_entity_poly.entity_id
_entity_poly.type
_entity_poly.pdbx_seq_one_letter_code
_entity_poly.pdbx_strand_id
1 'polypeptide(L)'
;MDKDHYRYMFREQLNGQHFHKKLNQNEDKKAMSEKHGLVLKYRNNLTGNEVNYLTNFEVKTSNFYGLPKIHKSKERQNKRKQFNQRPEITRNHCRTSILIHIVLKPLCNITPRFVRDDMDFLNYIPKSVHQETILVSFDVTSLYTNILHDPGIEAINFCTRIISWKDSQTLSF
;
A
#
# COMPACT_ATOMS: atom_id res chain seq x y z
N MET A 1 -23.64 -5.35 -17.72
CA MET A 1 -22.46 -6.24 -17.70
C MET A 1 -22.97 -7.66 -17.66
N ASP A 2 -22.58 -8.51 -18.61
CA ASP A 2 -22.93 -9.92 -18.56
C ASP A 2 -22.23 -10.59 -17.37
N LYS A 3 -23.03 -11.13 -16.44
CA LYS A 3 -22.54 -11.75 -15.20
C LYS A 3 -21.77 -13.05 -15.48
N ASP A 4 -22.16 -13.79 -16.51
CA ASP A 4 -21.53 -15.07 -16.81
C ASP A 4 -20.20 -14.85 -17.52
N HIS A 5 -20.14 -13.89 -18.45
CA HIS A 5 -18.87 -13.44 -19.01
C HIS A 5 -17.91 -12.88 -17.95
N TYR A 6 -18.41 -12.08 -16.99
CA TYR A 6 -17.60 -11.58 -15.87
C TYR A 6 -17.00 -12.73 -15.04
N ARG A 7 -17.82 -13.72 -14.66
CA ARG A 7 -17.40 -14.90 -13.90
C ARG A 7 -16.38 -15.76 -14.65
N TYR A 8 -16.58 -15.95 -15.96
CA TYR A 8 -15.67 -16.71 -16.81
C TYR A 8 -14.27 -16.09 -16.82
N MET A 9 -14.18 -14.79 -17.14
CA MET A 9 -12.90 -14.05 -17.15
C MET A 9 -12.20 -14.10 -15.79
N PHE A 10 -12.96 -14.06 -14.70
CA PHE A 10 -12.42 -14.18 -13.35
C PHE A 10 -11.82 -15.54 -13.04
N ARG A 11 -12.51 -16.61 -13.45
CA ARG A 11 -12.03 -17.98 -13.26
C ARG A 11 -10.78 -18.25 -14.08
N GLU A 12 -10.72 -17.75 -15.31
CA GLU A 12 -9.52 -17.84 -16.15
C GLU A 12 -8.31 -17.20 -15.46
N GLN A 13 -8.47 -16.01 -14.87
CA GLN A 13 -7.41 -15.35 -14.10
C GLN A 13 -7.01 -16.15 -12.85
N LEU A 14 -7.98 -16.61 -12.07
CA LEU A 14 -7.74 -17.38 -10.83
C LEU A 14 -7.10 -18.75 -11.06
N ASN A 15 -7.39 -19.39 -12.19
CA ASN A 15 -6.80 -20.68 -12.56
C ASN A 15 -5.34 -20.54 -13.03
N GLY A 16 -4.85 -19.31 -13.25
CA GLY A 16 -3.45 -19.03 -13.56
C GLY A 16 -2.53 -19.38 -12.39
N GLN A 17 -1.91 -20.56 -12.44
CA GLN A 17 -1.02 -21.07 -11.39
C GLN A 17 0.28 -20.26 -11.21
N HIS A 18 0.62 -19.41 -12.18
CA HIS A 18 1.81 -18.56 -12.10
C HIS A 18 1.70 -17.48 -10.99
N PHE A 19 0.48 -17.01 -10.69
CA PHE A 19 0.26 -15.91 -9.75
C PHE A 19 -0.62 -16.29 -8.54
N HIS A 20 -1.35 -17.40 -8.64
CA HIS A 20 -2.29 -17.82 -7.60
C HIS A 20 -2.06 -19.28 -7.21
N LYS A 21 -2.10 -19.54 -5.90
CA LYS A 21 -2.05 -20.88 -5.34
C LYS A 21 -3.39 -21.20 -4.70
N LYS A 22 -4.03 -22.28 -5.16
CA LYS A 22 -5.25 -22.78 -4.53
C LYS A 22 -4.90 -23.39 -3.17
N LEU A 23 -5.65 -23.00 -2.14
CA LEU A 23 -5.55 -23.58 -0.81
C LEU A 23 -6.62 -24.65 -0.63
N ASN A 24 -6.29 -25.69 0.13
CA ASN A 24 -7.21 -26.80 0.42
C ASN A 24 -8.24 -26.43 1.49
N GLN A 25 -7.91 -25.45 2.34
CA GLN A 25 -8.75 -24.97 3.42
C GLN A 25 -8.48 -23.49 3.68
N ASN A 26 -9.39 -22.84 4.42
CA ASN A 26 -9.21 -21.47 4.86
C ASN A 26 -8.11 -21.40 5.95
N GLU A 27 -7.06 -20.60 5.71
CA GLU A 27 -5.91 -20.44 6.62
C GLU A 27 -5.99 -19.18 7.52
N ASP A 28 -7.11 -18.43 7.49
CA ASP A 28 -7.27 -17.17 8.23
C ASP A 28 -7.01 -17.35 9.73
N LYS A 29 -7.50 -18.44 10.32
CA LYS A 29 -7.28 -18.75 11.74
C LYS A 29 -5.79 -18.95 12.06
N LYS A 30 -5.06 -19.63 11.17
CA LYS A 30 -3.63 -19.89 11.32
C LYS A 30 -2.85 -18.57 11.23
N ALA A 31 -3.09 -17.78 10.18
CA ALA A 31 -2.45 -16.48 10.01
C ALA A 31 -2.72 -15.54 11.20
N MET A 32 -3.94 -15.58 11.75
CA MET A 32 -4.29 -14.77 12.92
C MET A 32 -3.63 -15.24 14.21
N SER A 33 -3.46 -16.54 14.39
CA SER A 33 -2.69 -17.10 15.52
C SER A 33 -1.22 -16.70 15.45
N GLU A 34 -0.60 -16.80 14.27
CA GLU A 34 0.78 -16.36 14.05
C GLU A 34 0.94 -14.86 14.34
N LYS A 35 0.01 -14.04 13.82
CA LYS A 35 -0.02 -12.60 14.10
C LYS A 35 -0.18 -12.31 15.60
N HIS A 36 -1.07 -13.04 16.29
CA HIS A 36 -1.23 -12.89 17.74
C HIS A 36 0.07 -13.21 18.48
N GLY A 37 0.75 -14.28 18.09
CA GLY A 37 2.07 -14.64 18.61
C GLY A 37 3.11 -13.53 18.41
N LEU A 38 3.13 -12.89 17.23
CA LEU A 38 3.99 -11.74 16.97
C LEU A 38 3.66 -10.54 17.87
N VAL A 39 2.39 -10.19 18.01
CA VAL A 39 1.95 -9.07 18.87
C VAL A 39 2.35 -9.32 20.33
N LEU A 40 2.21 -10.55 20.82
CA LEU A 40 2.63 -10.92 22.18
C LEU A 40 4.16 -10.89 22.33
N LYS A 41 4.90 -11.39 21.34
CA LYS A 41 6.37 -11.36 21.33
C LYS A 41 6.94 -9.95 21.46
N TYR A 42 6.32 -8.97 20.79
CA TYR A 42 6.72 -7.57 20.81
C TYR A 42 5.85 -6.69 21.71
N ARG A 43 5.14 -7.29 22.67
CA ARG A 43 4.20 -6.58 23.56
C ARG A 43 4.86 -5.43 24.32
N ASN A 44 6.13 -5.58 24.71
CA ASN A 44 6.85 -4.54 25.45
C ASN A 44 7.08 -3.26 24.63
N ASN A 45 6.96 -3.32 23.30
CA ASN A 45 7.07 -2.19 22.40
C ASN A 45 5.71 -1.58 22.02
N LEU A 46 4.61 -2.10 22.59
CA LEU A 46 3.24 -1.69 22.26
C LEU A 46 2.50 -1.27 23.54
N THR A 47 1.63 -0.29 23.40
CA THR A 47 0.69 0.07 24.47
C THR A 47 -0.39 -1.01 24.63
N GLY A 48 -1.00 -1.09 25.81
CA GLY A 48 -2.11 -2.03 26.04
C GLY A 48 -3.28 -1.84 25.07
N ASN A 49 -3.55 -0.58 24.69
CA ASN A 49 -4.58 -0.23 23.72
C ASN A 49 -4.24 -0.74 22.31
N GLU A 50 -2.99 -0.62 21.86
CA GLU A 50 -2.53 -1.14 20.57
C GLU A 50 -2.59 -2.66 20.53
N VAL A 51 -2.17 -3.34 21.60
CA VAL A 51 -2.28 -4.80 21.72
C VAL A 51 -3.74 -5.23 21.61
N ASN A 52 -4.64 -4.58 22.36
CA ASN A 52 -6.08 -4.86 22.29
C ASN A 52 -6.63 -4.57 20.89
N TYR A 53 -6.25 -3.44 20.27
CA TYR A 53 -6.66 -3.10 18.91
C TYR A 53 -6.21 -4.16 17.89
N LEU A 54 -4.99 -4.67 18.00
CA LEU A 54 -4.43 -5.66 17.06
C LEU A 54 -4.94 -7.09 17.28
N THR A 55 -5.42 -7.42 18.48
CA THR A 55 -5.80 -8.80 18.84
C THR A 55 -7.30 -9.00 19.00
N ASN A 56 -8.05 -7.98 19.43
CA ASN A 56 -9.46 -8.08 19.76
C ASN A 56 -10.34 -7.54 18.63
N PHE A 57 -10.53 -8.37 17.59
CA PHE A 57 -11.44 -8.08 16.49
C PHE A 57 -11.95 -9.32 15.78
N GLU A 58 -13.10 -9.18 15.14
CA GLU A 58 -13.67 -10.21 14.30
C GLU A 58 -12.89 -10.33 12.99
N VAL A 59 -12.30 -11.50 12.78
CA VAL A 59 -11.57 -11.82 11.55
C VAL A 59 -12.57 -12.23 10.49
N LYS A 60 -12.57 -11.51 9.38
CA LYS A 60 -13.38 -11.83 8.22
C LYS A 60 -12.48 -12.15 7.03
N THR A 61 -12.81 -13.19 6.28
CA THR A 61 -12.14 -13.49 5.00
C THR A 61 -12.44 -12.38 4.00
N SER A 62 -11.39 -11.88 3.34
CA SER A 62 -11.54 -10.85 2.32
C SER A 62 -12.27 -11.41 1.10
N ASN A 63 -13.26 -10.67 0.61
CA ASN A 63 -13.85 -10.95 -0.68
C ASN A 63 -12.86 -10.61 -1.79
N PHE A 64 -12.93 -11.35 -2.88
CA PHE A 64 -12.16 -11.10 -4.09
C PHE A 64 -13.12 -10.75 -5.21
N TYR A 65 -12.86 -9.64 -5.89
CA TYR A 65 -13.67 -9.15 -7.00
C TYR A 65 -12.77 -8.42 -8.00
N GLY A 66 -13.29 -7.96 -9.14
CA GLY A 66 -12.44 -7.25 -10.09
C GLY A 66 -13.13 -6.07 -10.69
N LEU A 67 -12.31 -5.05 -10.85
CA LEU A 67 -12.73 -3.80 -11.42
C LEU A 67 -12.51 -3.84 -12.93
N PRO A 68 -13.55 -3.62 -13.74
CA PRO A 68 -13.41 -3.55 -15.19
C PRO A 68 -12.51 -2.37 -15.56
N LYS A 69 -11.39 -2.62 -16.23
CA LYS A 69 -10.53 -1.53 -16.72
C LYS A 69 -11.03 -1.07 -18.10
N ILE A 70 -11.73 0.05 -18.14
CA ILE A 70 -12.17 0.67 -19.40
C ILE A 70 -11.04 1.56 -19.92
N HIS A 71 -10.51 1.24 -21.10
CA HIS A 71 -9.50 2.07 -21.76
C HIS A 71 -10.18 3.18 -22.57
N LYS A 72 -9.76 4.45 -22.37
CA LYS A 72 -10.35 5.63 -23.02
C LYS A 72 -10.16 5.69 -24.55
N SER A 73 -9.15 5.04 -25.11
CA SER A 73 -8.88 5.09 -26.56
C SER A 73 -9.68 4.02 -27.34
N LYS A 74 -10.50 4.45 -28.30
CA LYS A 74 -11.32 3.60 -29.18
C LYS A 74 -10.50 2.52 -29.91
N GLU A 75 -9.27 2.85 -30.32
CA GLU A 75 -8.39 1.93 -31.04
C GLU A 75 -7.94 0.72 -30.18
N ARG A 76 -7.73 0.94 -28.87
CA ARG A 76 -7.39 -0.13 -27.91
C ARG A 76 -8.62 -0.93 -27.48
N GLN A 77 -9.81 -0.34 -27.50
CA GLN A 77 -11.07 -1.07 -27.27
C GLN A 77 -11.33 -2.09 -28.38
N ASN A 78 -11.05 -1.73 -29.64
CA ASN A 78 -11.22 -2.63 -30.79
C ASN A 78 -10.17 -3.75 -30.86
N LYS A 79 -8.92 -3.48 -30.48
CA LYS A 79 -7.83 -4.48 -30.44
C LYS A 79 -7.92 -5.41 -29.22
N ARG A 80 -8.48 -4.94 -28.11
CA ARG A 80 -8.74 -5.76 -26.91
C ARG A 80 -10.25 -5.92 -26.74
N LYS A 81 -10.84 -6.89 -27.43
CA LYS A 81 -12.17 -7.44 -27.06
C LYS A 81 -12.19 -8.04 -25.64
N GLN A 82 -11.03 -8.16 -25.00
CA GLN A 82 -10.87 -8.61 -23.62
C GLN A 82 -11.03 -7.42 -22.66
N PHE A 83 -12.08 -7.47 -21.86
CA PHE A 83 -12.14 -6.73 -20.60
C PHE A 83 -10.98 -7.19 -19.72
N ASN A 84 -9.90 -6.39 -19.66
CA ASN A 84 -8.86 -6.62 -18.67
C ASN A 84 -9.41 -6.17 -17.32
N GLN A 85 -9.74 -7.12 -16.46
CA GLN A 85 -10.17 -6.84 -15.11
C GLN A 85 -8.95 -6.73 -14.20
N ARG A 86 -8.96 -5.71 -13.34
CA ARG A 86 -7.98 -5.60 -12.25
C ARG A 86 -8.53 -6.38 -11.06
N PRO A 87 -7.87 -7.46 -10.63
CA PRO A 87 -8.27 -8.17 -9.42
C PRO A 87 -8.08 -7.24 -8.22
N GLU A 88 -9.13 -7.10 -7.43
CA GLU A 88 -9.17 -6.35 -6.19
C GLU A 88 -9.57 -7.29 -5.05
N ILE A 89 -8.86 -7.18 -3.93
CA ILE A 89 -9.24 -7.85 -2.69
C ILE A 89 -9.95 -6.80 -1.86
N THR A 90 -11.19 -7.06 -1.41
CA THR A 90 -11.80 -6.17 -0.42
C THR A 90 -10.87 -6.11 0.78
N ARG A 91 -10.44 -4.90 1.10
CA ARG A 91 -9.59 -4.66 2.24
C ARG A 91 -10.43 -4.82 3.50
N ASN A 92 -10.63 -6.05 3.96
CA ASN A 92 -11.06 -6.26 5.34
C ASN A 92 -10.02 -5.59 6.21
N HIS A 93 -10.47 -4.71 7.11
CA HIS A 93 -9.65 -3.77 7.85
C HIS A 93 -8.47 -4.46 8.53
N CYS A 94 -7.35 -4.60 7.83
CA CYS A 94 -6.12 -5.12 8.39
C CYS A 94 -5.62 -4.07 9.37
N ARG A 95 -5.99 -4.24 10.65
CA ARG A 95 -5.73 -3.30 11.73
C ARG A 95 -4.24 -2.98 11.86
N THR A 96 -3.36 -3.92 11.50
CA THR A 96 -1.91 -3.67 11.41
C THR A 96 -1.58 -2.56 10.42
N SER A 97 -2.13 -2.61 9.20
CA SER A 97 -1.89 -1.57 8.19
C SER A 97 -2.47 -0.21 8.60
N ILE A 98 -3.59 -0.22 9.33
CA ILE A 98 -4.23 0.99 9.84
C ILE A 98 -3.40 1.58 10.97
N LEU A 99 -2.91 0.75 11.90
CA LEU A 99 -2.04 1.19 12.98
C LEU A 99 -0.76 1.81 12.42
N ILE A 100 -0.11 1.15 11.47
CA ILE A 100 1.07 1.71 10.77
C ILE A 100 0.73 3.05 10.14
N HIS A 101 -0.42 3.18 9.46
CA HIS A 101 -0.84 4.46 8.89
C HIS A 101 -1.05 5.54 9.96
N ILE A 102 -1.68 5.22 11.09
CA ILE A 102 -1.89 6.15 12.20
C ILE A 102 -0.55 6.63 12.77
N VAL A 103 0.42 5.72 12.95
CA VAL A 103 1.74 6.04 13.49
C VAL A 103 2.57 6.86 12.49
N LEU A 104 2.54 6.51 11.20
CA LEU A 104 3.37 7.17 10.19
C LEU A 104 2.81 8.51 9.69
N LYS A 105 1.48 8.68 9.67
CA LYS A 105 0.84 9.88 9.09
C LYS A 105 1.31 11.19 9.72
N PRO A 106 1.44 11.32 11.06
CA PRO A 106 2.00 12.53 11.67
C PRO A 106 3.45 12.80 11.22
N LEU A 107 4.24 11.75 10.96
CA LEU A 107 5.66 11.87 10.61
C LEU A 107 5.86 12.52 9.24
N CYS A 108 4.93 12.29 8.31
CA CYS A 108 4.96 12.90 6.97
C CYS A 108 4.90 14.44 7.01
N ASN A 109 4.30 15.02 8.05
CA ASN A 109 4.24 16.49 8.20
C ASN A 109 5.53 17.06 8.79
N ILE A 110 6.39 16.21 9.35
CA ILE A 110 7.64 16.61 10.00
C ILE A 110 8.80 16.59 8.99
N THR A 111 8.68 15.78 7.93
CA THR A 111 9.70 15.69 6.88
C THR A 111 9.89 17.03 6.16
N PRO A 112 11.15 17.51 6.02
CA PRO A 112 11.46 18.87 5.55
C PRO A 112 11.08 19.12 4.08
N ARG A 113 10.78 18.08 3.30
CA ARG A 113 10.31 18.18 1.92
C ARG A 113 9.11 17.24 1.74
N PHE A 114 7.92 17.83 1.70
CA PHE A 114 6.66 17.14 1.48
C PHE A 114 5.98 17.78 0.28
N VAL A 115 5.69 17.00 -0.75
CA VAL A 115 4.91 17.44 -1.91
C VAL A 115 3.49 16.96 -1.71
N ARG A 116 2.54 17.89 -1.60
CA ARG A 116 1.15 17.57 -1.27
C ARG A 116 0.35 17.02 -2.44
N ASP A 117 0.48 17.66 -3.60
CA ASP A 117 -0.32 17.39 -4.80
C ASP A 117 0.41 17.88 -6.06
N ASP A 118 -0.19 17.64 -7.22
CA ASP A 118 0.39 17.99 -8.52
C ASP A 118 0.64 19.50 -8.66
N MET A 119 -0.19 20.35 -8.05
CA MET A 119 -0.02 21.81 -8.10
C MET A 119 1.11 22.27 -7.19
N ASP A 120 1.22 21.66 -6.01
CA ASP A 120 2.33 21.86 -5.08
C ASP A 120 3.65 21.43 -5.72
N PHE A 121 3.67 20.31 -6.45
CA PHE A 121 4.83 19.86 -7.21
C PHE A 121 5.30 20.91 -8.23
N LEU A 122 4.38 21.48 -9.02
CA LEU A 122 4.70 22.50 -10.02
C LEU A 122 5.33 23.74 -9.40
N ASN A 123 4.99 24.09 -8.14
CA ASN A 123 5.61 25.21 -7.44
C ASN A 123 7.10 24.96 -7.10
N TYR A 124 7.54 23.71 -7.02
CA TYR A 124 8.95 23.37 -6.81
C TYR A 124 9.76 23.33 -8.10
N ILE A 125 9.11 23.30 -9.28
CA ILE A 125 9.82 23.29 -10.56
C ILE A 125 10.31 24.72 -10.87
N PRO A 126 11.61 24.91 -11.18
CA PRO A 126 12.11 26.22 -11.56
C PRO A 126 11.45 26.70 -12.87
N LYS A 127 11.12 28.00 -12.93
CA LYS A 127 10.50 28.62 -14.12
C LYS A 127 11.38 28.57 -15.37
N SER A 128 12.69 28.46 -15.19
CA SER A 128 13.69 28.38 -16.25
C SER A 128 14.81 27.44 -15.85
N VAL A 129 15.33 26.69 -16.82
CA VAL A 129 16.48 25.80 -16.67
C VAL A 129 17.51 26.11 -17.75
N HIS A 130 18.77 25.73 -17.53
CA HIS A 130 19.83 25.90 -18.52
C HIS A 130 19.53 25.08 -19.79
N GLN A 131 20.01 25.53 -20.96
CA GLN A 131 19.73 24.85 -22.24
C GLN A 131 20.23 23.40 -22.30
N GLU A 132 21.26 23.07 -21.53
CA GLU A 132 21.84 21.73 -21.44
C GLU A 132 21.12 20.82 -20.41
N THR A 133 20.00 21.27 -19.86
CA THR A 133 19.25 20.49 -18.86
C THR A 133 18.49 19.36 -19.53
N ILE A 134 18.72 18.13 -19.06
CA ILE A 134 17.99 16.95 -19.52
C ILE A 134 16.83 16.68 -18.56
N LEU A 135 15.59 16.76 -19.07
CA LEU A 135 14.43 16.27 -18.35
C LEU A 135 14.29 14.77 -18.57
N VAL A 136 14.42 14.00 -17.49
CA VAL A 136 14.24 12.54 -17.51
C VAL A 136 12.94 12.19 -16.77
N SER A 137 12.10 11.38 -17.41
CA SER A 137 10.91 10.80 -16.79
C SER A 137 11.02 9.28 -16.84
N PHE A 138 10.77 8.64 -15.69
CA PHE A 138 10.75 7.20 -15.58
C PHE A 138 9.33 6.73 -15.27
N ASP A 139 8.83 5.78 -16.04
CA ASP A 139 7.56 5.13 -15.73
C ASP A 139 7.81 4.01 -14.70
N VAL A 140 7.27 4.18 -13.50
CA VAL A 140 7.43 3.20 -12.43
C VAL A 140 6.45 2.05 -12.67
N THR A 141 6.99 0.89 -13.02
CA THR A 141 6.21 -0.32 -13.31
C THR A 141 5.38 -0.82 -12.12
N SER A 142 5.85 -0.60 -10.90
CA SER A 142 5.09 -0.83 -9.67
C SER A 142 5.65 -0.05 -8.47
N LEU A 143 4.88 0.90 -7.96
CA LEU A 143 5.24 1.72 -6.79
C LEU A 143 5.23 0.94 -5.47
N TYR A 144 4.28 0.03 -5.29
CA TYR A 144 4.00 -0.57 -3.98
C TYR A 144 4.52 -2.00 -3.82
N THR A 145 4.72 -2.75 -4.92
CA THR A 145 5.18 -4.14 -4.82
C THR A 145 6.71 -4.29 -4.82
N ASN A 146 7.45 -3.19 -5.01
CA ASN A 146 8.90 -3.21 -5.23
C ASN A 146 9.70 -2.36 -4.22
N ILE A 147 9.07 -1.88 -3.14
CA ILE A 147 9.84 -1.27 -2.06
C ILE A 147 10.65 -2.38 -1.40
N LEU A 148 11.96 -2.38 -1.65
CA LEU A 148 12.88 -3.29 -0.97
C LEU A 148 12.76 -3.08 0.54
N HIS A 149 12.80 -4.17 1.30
CA HIS A 149 12.60 -4.12 2.74
C HIS A 149 13.61 -3.20 3.44
N ASP A 150 14.90 -3.29 3.10
CA ASP A 150 15.94 -2.53 3.78
C ASP A 150 15.82 -1.01 3.57
N PRO A 151 15.67 -0.49 2.33
CA PRO A 151 15.37 0.93 2.11
C PRO A 151 14.09 1.40 2.81
N GLY A 152 13.07 0.55 2.89
CA GLY A 152 11.85 0.86 3.63
C GLY A 152 12.10 1.06 5.13
N ILE A 153 12.90 0.19 5.74
CA ILE A 153 13.31 0.28 7.15
C ILE A 153 14.21 1.51 7.37
N GLU A 154 15.14 1.78 6.46
CA GLU A 154 16.01 2.96 6.51
C GLU A 154 15.20 4.27 6.50
N ALA A 155 14.22 4.37 5.61
CA ALA A 155 13.33 5.54 5.54
C ALA A 155 12.56 5.75 6.84
N ILE A 156 12.05 4.67 7.46
CA ILE A 156 11.36 4.74 8.76
C ILE A 156 12.33 5.22 9.85
N ASN A 157 13.54 4.66 9.91
CA ASN A 157 14.57 5.05 10.88
C ASN A 157 15.00 6.52 10.72
N PHE A 158 15.10 7.01 9.48
CA PHE A 158 15.37 8.41 9.21
C PHE A 158 14.25 9.31 9.76
N CYS A 159 12.99 8.97 9.47
CA CYS A 159 11.83 9.72 9.97
C CYS A 159 11.76 9.74 11.50
N THR A 160 12.03 8.61 12.18
CA THR A 160 12.00 8.54 13.65
C THR A 160 13.12 9.34 14.30
N ARG A 161 14.31 9.39 13.70
CA ARG A 161 15.42 10.24 14.18
C ARG A 161 15.09 11.74 14.13
N ILE A 162 14.39 12.19 13.09
CA ILE A 162 13.98 13.60 12.98
C ILE A 162 13.07 14.02 14.15
N ILE A 163 12.18 13.12 14.60
CA ILE A 163 11.30 13.38 15.75
C ILE A 163 12.11 13.57 17.02
N SER A 164 12.99 12.61 17.33
CA SER A 164 13.85 12.67 18.51
C SER A 164 14.70 13.94 18.55
N TRP A 165 15.17 14.41 17.40
CA TRP A 165 15.88 15.68 17.28
C TRP A 165 14.98 16.90 17.57
N LYS A 166 13.74 16.94 17.06
CA LYS A 166 12.79 18.04 17.34
C LYS A 166 12.36 18.08 18.82
N ASP A 167 12.10 16.92 19.43
CA ASP A 167 11.74 16.82 20.85
C ASP A 167 12.89 17.27 21.78
N SER A 168 14.13 17.11 21.33
CA SER A 168 15.31 17.59 22.05
C SER A 168 15.49 19.12 21.99
N GLN A 169 14.87 19.79 21.00
CA GLN A 169 14.92 21.25 20.84
C GLN A 169 13.74 21.96 21.54
N THR A 170 12.64 21.25 21.83
CA THR A 170 11.50 21.81 22.59
C THR A 170 11.68 21.82 24.10
N LEU A 171 12.76 21.20 24.62
CA LEU A 171 13.13 21.21 26.05
C LEU A 171 14.12 22.32 26.44
N SER A 172 14.40 23.28 25.53
CA SER A 172 15.19 24.47 25.84
C SER A 172 14.33 25.74 25.79
N PHE A 173 13.55 25.97 26.84
CA PHE A 173 13.10 27.29 27.28
C PHE A 173 12.99 27.30 28.81
#